data_AF-A0A4R6CPN2-F1
#
_entry.id   AF-A0A4R6CPN2-F1
#
_cell.length_a   1.000
_cell.length_b   1.000
_cell.length_c   1.000
_cell.angle_alpha   90.00
_cell.angle_beta   90.00
_cell.angle_gamma   90.00
#
_symmetry.space_group_name_H-M   'P 1'
#
loop_
_entity.id
_entity.type
_entity.pdbx_description
1 polymer ?
#
loop_
_entity_poly.entity_id
_entity_poly.type
_entity_poly.pdbx_seq_one_letter_code
_entity_poly.pdbx_strand_id
1 'polypeptide(L)'
;GWLNWLSAESLGVVVAILNLVWVPVVAFAAIAIPDKILTLPIIVSFVVSALHFLTLYRLRVKVNVGQMLGAMIAAMSVQWTVSRAFANGLITEHLPFARTSKGGLSRMSVEFQAFWEAVIGVLLWVGAAVLI
;
A
#
# COMPACT_ATOMS: atom_id res chain seq x y z
N GLY A 1 17.64 9.45 -3.99
CA GLY A 1 17.06 9.65 -2.65
C GLY A 1 15.60 9.24 -2.63
N TRP A 2 14.72 10.10 -3.14
CA TRP A 2 13.26 9.90 -3.12
C TRP A 2 12.75 8.81 -4.07
N LEU A 3 13.40 8.60 -5.22
CA LEU A 3 12.93 7.64 -6.22
C LEU A 3 12.75 6.22 -5.65
N ASN A 4 13.69 5.75 -4.82
CA ASN A 4 13.62 4.43 -4.19
C ASN A 4 12.49 4.33 -3.16
N TRP A 5 12.11 5.46 -2.54
CA TRP A 5 11.01 5.53 -1.58
C TRP A 5 9.65 5.62 -2.30
N LEU A 6 9.59 6.39 -3.39
CA LEU A 6 8.38 6.61 -4.18
C LEU A 6 8.02 5.39 -5.03
N SER A 7 9.01 4.77 -5.69
CA SER A 7 8.77 3.61 -6.55
C SER A 7 8.41 2.37 -5.77
N ALA A 8 9.08 2.11 -4.63
CA ALA A 8 8.82 0.92 -3.83
C ALA A 8 7.39 0.88 -3.27
N GLU A 9 6.91 1.98 -2.70
CA GLU A 9 5.58 2.02 -2.06
C GLU A 9 4.44 2.23 -3.08
N SER A 10 4.67 3.02 -4.14
CA SER A 10 3.60 3.36 -5.11
C SER A 10 3.33 2.25 -6.12
N LEU A 11 4.35 1.47 -6.51
CA LEU A 11 4.15 0.36 -7.46
C LEU A 11 3.25 -0.72 -6.88
N GLY A 12 3.35 -1.01 -5.57
CA GLY A 12 2.47 -1.97 -4.91
C GLY A 12 1.00 -1.58 -5.01
N VAL A 13 0.67 -0.30 -4.79
CA VAL A 13 -0.69 0.22 -4.93
C VAL A 13 -1.18 0.16 -6.37
N VAL A 14 -0.33 0.50 -7.35
CA VAL A 14 -0.69 0.38 -8.78
C VAL A 14 -1.03 -1.07 -9.15
N VAL A 15 -0.20 -2.02 -8.73
CA VAL A 15 -0.44 -3.45 -8.98
C VAL A 15 -1.73 -3.92 -8.30
N ALA A 16 -2.02 -3.45 -7.09
CA ALA A 16 -3.28 -3.74 -6.41
C ALA A 16 -4.51 -3.20 -7.17
N ILE A 17 -4.44 -1.98 -7.69
CA ILE A 17 -5.52 -1.39 -8.50
C ILE A 17 -5.70 -2.18 -9.80
N LEU A 18 -4.61 -2.52 -10.50
CA LEU A 18 -4.66 -3.33 -11.71
C LEU A 18 -5.26 -4.72 -11.43
N ASN A 19 -4.94 -5.31 -10.29
CA ASN A 19 -5.55 -6.56 -9.84
C ASN A 19 -7.07 -6.41 -9.68
N LEU A 20 -7.54 -5.37 -8.98
CA LEU A 20 -8.97 -5.10 -8.82
C LEU A 20 -9.70 -4.89 -10.15
N VAL A 21 -9.08 -4.20 -11.11
CA VAL A 21 -9.63 -4.03 -12.46
C VAL A 21 -9.72 -5.37 -13.20
N TRP A 22 -8.80 -6.28 -12.95
CA TRP A 22 -8.74 -7.58 -13.61
C TRP A 22 -9.72 -8.60 -13.03
N VAL A 23 -10.01 -8.56 -11.73
CA VAL A 23 -10.90 -9.52 -11.04
C VAL A 23 -12.24 -9.75 -11.77
N PRO A 24 -13.00 -8.71 -12.20
CA PRO A 24 -14.25 -8.91 -12.93
C PRO A 24 -14.05 -9.63 -14.27
N VAL A 25 -12.96 -9.32 -14.99
CA VAL A 25 -12.66 -9.98 -16.27
C VAL A 25 -12.48 -11.49 -16.04
N VAL A 26 -11.74 -11.87 -15.00
CA VAL A 26 -11.55 -13.27 -14.65
C VAL A 26 -12.86 -13.94 -14.25
N ALA A 27 -13.62 -13.29 -13.36
CA ALA A 27 -14.86 -13.84 -12.81
C ALA A 27 -15.94 -14.06 -13.88
N PHE A 28 -16.04 -13.19 -14.88
CA PHE A 28 -17.11 -13.24 -15.89
C PHE A 28 -16.70 -13.82 -17.24
N ALA A 29 -15.43 -13.68 -17.66
CA ALA A 29 -14.98 -14.17 -18.97
C ALA A 29 -14.53 -15.65 -18.96
N ALA A 30 -14.56 -16.32 -17.78
CA ALA A 30 -14.16 -17.72 -17.60
C ALA A 30 -12.79 -18.06 -18.22
N ILE A 31 -11.87 -17.07 -18.26
CA ILE A 31 -10.54 -17.25 -18.81
C ILE A 31 -9.72 -18.03 -17.78
N ALA A 32 -9.25 -19.21 -18.17
CA ALA A 32 -8.28 -19.98 -17.39
C ALA A 32 -6.95 -19.22 -17.38
N ILE A 33 -6.75 -18.42 -16.33
CA ILE A 33 -5.48 -17.73 -16.10
C ILE A 33 -4.58 -18.66 -15.29
N PRO A 34 -3.30 -18.79 -15.65
CA PRO A 34 -2.32 -19.45 -14.81
C PRO A 34 -2.05 -18.59 -13.57
N ASP A 35 -2.97 -18.68 -12.61
CA ASP A 35 -2.99 -18.03 -11.30
C ASP A 35 -1.64 -18.14 -10.57
N LYS A 36 -1.00 -19.31 -10.63
CA LYS A 36 0.32 -19.56 -10.04
C LYS A 36 1.42 -18.69 -10.63
N ILE A 37 1.38 -18.40 -11.93
CA ILE A 37 2.38 -17.57 -12.61
C ILE A 37 2.27 -16.11 -12.15
N LEU A 38 1.06 -15.64 -11.85
CA LEU A 38 0.83 -14.27 -11.38
C LEU A 38 1.02 -14.11 -9.87
N THR A 39 0.65 -15.12 -9.08
CA THR A 39 0.69 -15.04 -7.61
C THR A 39 2.09 -15.28 -7.03
N LEU A 40 2.89 -16.18 -7.62
CA LEU A 40 4.23 -16.48 -7.10
C LEU A 40 5.16 -15.26 -7.04
N PRO A 41 5.29 -14.42 -8.09
CA PRO A 41 6.13 -13.22 -8.02
C PRO A 41 5.67 -12.22 -6.94
N ILE A 42 4.36 -12.10 -6.72
CA ILE A 42 3.80 -11.22 -5.69
C ILE A 42 4.21 -11.70 -4.30
N ILE A 43 4.05 -12.99 -4.01
CA ILE A 43 4.46 -13.58 -2.73
C ILE A 43 5.97 -13.46 -2.53
N VAL A 44 6.77 -13.76 -3.56
CA VAL A 44 8.23 -13.66 -3.49
C VAL A 44 8.68 -12.22 -3.22
N SER A 45 8.13 -11.24 -3.94
CA SER A 45 8.47 -9.83 -3.72
C SER A 45 8.07 -9.33 -2.33
N PHE A 46 6.92 -9.77 -1.81
CA PHE A 46 6.51 -9.49 -0.43
C PHE A 46 7.49 -10.06 0.60
N VAL A 47 7.86 -11.34 0.48
CA VAL A 47 8.81 -11.99 1.41
C VAL A 47 10.18 -11.32 1.36
N VAL A 48 10.70 -11.03 0.17
CA VAL A 48 11.98 -10.32 0.01
C VAL A 48 11.92 -8.95 0.67
N SER A 49 10.84 -8.20 0.48
CA SER A 49 10.66 -6.87 1.08
C SER A 49 10.57 -6.95 2.61
N ALA A 50 9.85 -7.92 3.15
CA ALA A 50 9.74 -8.16 4.59
C ALA A 50 11.10 -8.52 5.20
N LEU A 51 11.84 -9.45 4.58
CA LEU A 51 13.18 -9.83 5.03
C LEU A 51 14.17 -8.67 4.95
N HIS A 52 14.10 -7.88 3.89
CA HIS A 52 14.93 -6.69 3.72
C HIS A 52 14.69 -5.69 4.86
N PHE A 53 13.42 -5.39 5.16
CA PHE A 53 13.04 -4.52 6.27
C PHE A 53 13.56 -5.08 7.61
N LEU A 54 13.25 -6.33 7.94
CA LEU A 54 13.64 -6.94 9.21
C LEU A 54 15.15 -6.96 9.40
N THR A 55 15.90 -7.28 8.35
CA THR A 55 17.37 -7.34 8.38
C THR A 55 17.96 -5.95 8.64
N LEU A 56 17.54 -4.94 7.87
CA LEU A 56 18.05 -3.58 8.04
C LEU A 56 17.63 -2.97 9.38
N TYR A 57 16.38 -3.17 9.78
CA TYR A 57 15.86 -2.61 11.03
C TYR A 57 16.61 -3.17 12.24
N ARG A 58 16.86 -4.49 12.25
CA ARG A 58 17.61 -5.16 13.32
C ARG A 58 19.08 -4.72 13.39
N LEU A 59 19.70 -4.44 12.24
CA LEU A 59 21.09 -3.98 12.18
C LEU A 59 21.26 -2.50 12.56
N ARG A 60 20.24 -1.68 12.32
CA ARG A 60 20.32 -0.22 12.50
C ARG A 60 19.66 0.28 13.79
N VAL A 61 18.72 -0.46 14.37
CA VAL A 61 17.92 -0.01 15.50
C VAL A 61 17.90 -1.07 16.60
N LYS A 62 18.36 -0.70 17.80
CA LYS A 62 18.33 -1.58 18.98
C LYS A 62 16.95 -1.52 19.63
N VAL A 63 16.06 -2.42 19.23
CA VAL A 63 14.69 -2.54 19.78
C VAL A 63 14.31 -4.00 20.02
N ASN A 64 13.28 -4.21 20.83
CA ASN A 64 12.70 -5.54 21.05
C ASN A 64 11.93 -6.02 19.80
N VAL A 65 11.77 -7.35 19.67
CA VAL A 65 11.09 -7.97 18.50
C VAL A 65 9.68 -7.43 18.30
N GLY A 66 8.90 -7.22 19.37
CA GLY A 66 7.54 -6.66 19.26
C GLY A 66 7.52 -5.25 18.68
N GLN A 67 8.49 -4.40 19.05
CA GLN A 67 8.62 -3.05 18.49
C GLN A 67 9.05 -3.08 17.04
N MET A 68 9.92 -4.02 16.66
CA MET A 68 10.33 -4.22 15.28
C MET A 68 9.16 -4.67 14.40
N LEU A 69 8.32 -5.60 14.88
CA LEU A 69 7.11 -6.01 14.18
C LEU A 69 6.08 -4.88 14.08
N GLY A 70 5.90 -4.11 15.16
CA GLY A 70 5.05 -2.91 15.14
C GLY A 70 5.54 -1.88 14.13
N ALA A 71 6.85 -1.64 14.05
CA ALA A 71 7.46 -0.76 13.07
C ALA A 71 7.27 -1.26 11.63
N MET A 72 7.32 -2.59 11.41
CA MET A 72 7.06 -3.20 10.11
C MET A 72 5.61 -2.97 9.66
N ILE A 73 4.63 -3.22 10.54
CA ILE A 73 3.22 -2.99 10.25
C ILE A 73 2.98 -1.50 9.98
N ALA A 74 3.54 -0.63 10.81
CA ALA A 74 3.43 0.82 10.62
C ALA A 74 4.02 1.25 9.26
N ALA A 75 5.20 0.74 8.89
CA ALA A 75 5.82 1.04 7.59
C ALA A 75 4.93 0.60 6.42
N MET A 76 4.34 -0.60 6.49
CA MET A 76 3.46 -1.11 5.45
C MET A 76 2.15 -0.31 5.32
N SER A 77 1.59 0.19 6.42
CA SER A 77 0.36 1.00 6.40
C SER A 77 0.51 2.37 5.70
N VAL A 78 1.74 2.82 5.41
CA VAL A 78 1.94 4.13 4.76
C VAL A 78 1.76 4.04 3.24
N GLN A 79 1.72 2.84 2.66
CA GLN A 79 1.70 2.61 1.21
C GLN A 79 0.68 3.46 0.45
N TRP A 80 -0.59 3.40 0.86
CA TRP A 80 -1.65 4.19 0.23
C TRP A 80 -1.41 5.70 0.38
N THR A 81 -0.98 6.14 1.55
CA THR A 81 -0.75 7.57 1.83
C THR A 81 0.42 8.14 1.00
N VAL A 82 1.52 7.39 0.85
CA VAL A 82 2.64 7.77 -0.02
C VAL A 82 2.18 7.80 -1.48
N SER A 83 1.47 6.78 -1.92
CA SER A 83 0.98 6.66 -3.31
C SER A 83 0.06 7.81 -3.68
N ARG A 84 -0.88 8.18 -2.79
CA ARG A 84 -1.79 9.31 -2.99
C ARG A 84 -1.04 10.63 -3.04
N ALA A 85 -0.06 10.84 -2.14
CA ALA A 85 0.77 12.04 -2.15
C ALA A 85 1.58 12.16 -3.44
N PHE A 86 2.14 11.05 -3.92
CA PHE A 86 2.86 10.99 -5.19
C PHE A 86 1.96 11.29 -6.38
N ALA A 87 0.80 10.65 -6.49
CA ALA A 87 -0.15 10.90 -7.55
C ALA A 87 -0.60 12.37 -7.59
N ASN A 88 -0.89 12.97 -6.42
CA ASN A 88 -1.22 14.38 -6.31
C ASN A 88 -0.08 15.29 -6.78
N GLY A 89 1.17 14.95 -6.43
CA GLY A 89 2.36 15.68 -6.84
C GLY A 89 2.71 15.56 -8.32
N LEU A 90 2.27 14.51 -9.00
CA LEU A 90 2.42 14.37 -10.47
C LEU A 90 1.32 15.12 -11.24
N ILE A 91 0.08 15.10 -10.74
CA ILE A 91 -1.08 15.62 -11.46
C ILE A 91 -1.27 17.12 -11.22
N THR A 92 -0.91 17.61 -10.04
CA THR A 92 -1.20 19.00 -9.66
C THR A 92 0.07 19.82 -9.54
N GLU A 93 0.11 20.92 -10.26
CA GLU A 93 1.14 21.95 -10.10
C GLU A 93 0.63 23.00 -9.09
N HIS A 94 1.49 23.44 -8.16
CA HIS A 94 1.24 24.60 -7.28
C HIS A 94 0.11 24.44 -6.24
N LEU A 95 -0.03 23.25 -5.64
CA LEU A 95 -0.91 23.07 -4.48
C LEU A 95 -0.47 23.95 -3.30
N PRO A 96 -1.39 24.67 -2.63
CA PRO A 96 -1.06 25.38 -1.40
C PRO A 96 -0.66 24.38 -0.31
N PHE A 97 0.31 24.74 0.52
CA PHE A 97 0.71 23.89 1.65
C PHE A 97 -0.49 23.65 2.58
N ALA A 98 -0.86 22.38 2.70
CA ALA A 98 -1.90 21.96 3.64
C ALA A 98 -1.49 22.36 5.06
N ARG A 99 -2.24 23.29 5.66
CA ARG A 99 -2.01 23.70 7.06
C ARG A 99 -2.55 22.62 7.98
N THR A 100 -1.67 21.97 8.73
CA THR A 100 -2.10 21.07 9.80
C THR A 100 -2.77 21.87 10.90
N SER A 101 -3.97 21.45 11.31
CA SER A 101 -4.69 22.08 12.41
C SER A 101 -3.92 21.87 13.71
N LYS A 102 -3.21 22.90 14.18
CA LYS A 102 -2.61 22.94 15.52
C LYS A 102 -3.63 23.49 16.53
N GLY A 103 -3.63 22.97 17.77
CA GLY A 103 -4.43 23.55 18.86
C GLY A 103 -5.91 23.13 18.94
N GLY A 104 -6.26 21.89 18.59
CA GLY A 104 -7.61 21.36 18.85
C GLY A 104 -8.71 21.78 17.86
N LEU A 105 -8.40 22.58 16.85
CA LEU A 105 -9.28 22.90 15.71
C LEU A 105 -9.49 21.70 14.74
N SER A 106 -9.08 20.50 15.15
CA SER A 106 -9.02 19.25 14.40
C SER A 106 -10.37 18.73 13.90
N ARG A 107 -11.49 19.35 14.31
CA ARG A 107 -12.83 18.94 13.91
C ARG A 107 -13.17 19.27 12.44
N MET A 108 -12.30 19.99 11.72
CA MET A 108 -12.58 20.43 10.34
C MET A 108 -11.92 19.61 9.23
N SER A 109 -11.08 18.61 9.52
CA SER A 109 -10.58 17.67 8.50
C SER A 109 -11.09 16.26 8.78
N VAL A 110 -12.38 16.03 8.48
CA VAL A 110 -13.10 14.78 8.74
C VAL A 110 -13.03 13.83 7.54
N GLU A 111 -11.87 13.71 6.88
CA GLU A 111 -11.66 12.59 5.97
C GLU A 111 -10.84 11.54 6.73
N PHE A 112 -11.46 10.40 7.01
CA PHE A 112 -10.77 9.28 7.64
C PHE A 112 -9.60 8.87 6.73
N GLN A 113 -8.36 9.09 7.18
CA GLN A 113 -7.17 8.98 6.31
C GLN A 113 -7.01 7.59 5.70
N ALA A 114 -7.44 6.56 6.43
CA ALA A 114 -7.39 5.16 5.99
C ALA A 114 -8.67 4.71 5.26
N PHE A 115 -9.61 5.60 4.92
CA PHE A 115 -10.87 5.23 4.28
C PHE A 115 -10.64 4.51 2.95
N TRP A 116 -9.92 5.17 2.04
CA TRP A 116 -9.63 4.62 0.72
C TRP A 116 -8.72 3.38 0.79
N GLU A 117 -7.82 3.34 1.76
CA GLU A 117 -7.01 2.15 2.03
C GLU A 117 -7.87 0.96 2.47
N ALA A 118 -8.83 1.20 3.38
CA ALA A 118 -9.78 0.18 3.81
C ALA A 118 -10.69 -0.27 2.66
N VAL A 119 -11.15 0.64 1.80
CA VAL A 119 -11.95 0.30 0.62
C VAL A 119 -11.16 -0.64 -0.31
N ILE A 120 -9.92 -0.28 -0.67
CA ILE A 120 -9.08 -1.11 -1.53
C ILE A 120 -8.80 -2.46 -0.88
N GLY A 121 -8.46 -2.48 0.42
CA GLY A 121 -8.23 -3.70 1.17
C GLY A 121 -9.45 -4.63 1.15
N VAL A 122 -10.64 -4.11 1.46
CA VAL A 122 -11.88 -4.90 1.44
C VAL A 122 -12.19 -5.41 0.04
N LEU A 123 -12.02 -4.59 -1.00
CA LEU A 123 -12.23 -5.02 -2.38
C LEU A 123 -11.28 -6.16 -2.79
N LEU A 124 -10.02 -6.11 -2.36
CA LEU A 124 -9.05 -7.17 -2.63
C LEU A 124 -9.43 -8.48 -1.93
N TRP A 125 -9.90 -8.40 -0.68
CA TRP A 125 -10.42 -9.56 0.06
C TRP A 125 -11.65 -10.18 -0.61
N VAL A 126 -12.60 -9.34 -1.03
CA VAL A 126 -13.79 -9.79 -1.78
C VAL A 126 -13.38 -10.41 -3.11
N GLY A 127 -12.47 -9.78 -3.87
CA GLY A 127 -11.97 -10.30 -5.13
C GLY A 127 -11.28 -11.65 -4.99
N ALA A 128 -10.48 -11.83 -3.95
CA ALA A 128 -9.87 -13.12 -3.63
C ALA A 128 -10.94 -14.19 -3.31
N ALA A 129 -11.96 -13.85 -2.52
CA ALA A 129 -13.04 -14.78 -2.16
C ALA A 129 -13.90 -15.19 -3.37
N VAL A 130 -14.05 -14.32 -4.39
CA VAL A 130 -14.81 -14.60 -5.62
C VAL A 130 -14.07 -15.55 -6.56
N LEU A 131 -12.73 -15.56 -6.52
CA LEU A 131 -11.88 -16.34 -7.45
C LEU A 131 -11.42 -17.70 -6.90
N ILE A 132 -11.85 -18.06 -5.67
CA ILE A 132 -11.66 -19.39 -5.07
C ILE A 132 -12.88 -20.25 -5.38
#